data_AF-A0A950T7R3-F1
#
_entry.id   AF-A0A950T7R3-F1
#
_cell.length_a   1.000
_cell.length_b   1.000
_cell.length_c   1.000
_cell.angle_alpha   90.00
_cell.angle_beta   90.00
_cell.angle_gamma   90.00
#
_symmetry.space_group_name_H-M   'P 1'
#
loop_
_entity.id
_entity.type
_entity.pdbx_description
1 polymer ?
#
loop_
_entity_poly.entity_id
_entity_poly.type
_entity_poly.pdbx_seq_one_letter_code
_entity_poly.pdbx_strand_id
1 'polypeptide(L)'
;MQEYPLLPDAVQTAVSEVLQVGSKVQPFSKESREKAPRIRDAKMVHSVCPYCAVGCGLNVYVKDGKVIDIEGNPDSPINHGTLCPKGSATFQYTVNPSRLTHVLYRAPYSDHWEVRSLDWAMEQIAQRVKKTRDETFVTHLPDGREVNHTLAIASLGGATLDVEENYLMKKLLTGGLGIVSIENQARI
;
A
#
# COMPACT_ATOMS: atom_id res chain seq x y z
N MET A 1 -37.02 -2.12 -27.29
CA MET A 1 -36.24 -0.93 -27.67
C MET A 1 -36.91 -0.38 -28.91
N GLN A 2 -37.56 0.77 -28.82
CA GLN A 2 -38.44 1.31 -29.86
C GLN A 2 -37.57 1.92 -30.97
N GLU A 3 -37.66 1.41 -32.20
CA GLU A 3 -37.00 2.01 -33.35
C GLU A 3 -37.71 3.33 -33.68
N TYR A 4 -36.98 4.44 -33.54
CA TYR A 4 -37.45 5.75 -33.99
C TYR A 4 -37.14 5.89 -35.48
N PRO A 5 -38.07 6.42 -36.30
CA PRO A 5 -37.82 6.63 -37.71
C PRO A 5 -36.69 7.64 -37.90
N LEU A 6 -35.74 7.29 -38.77
CA LEU A 6 -34.65 8.18 -39.17
C LEU A 6 -35.23 9.47 -39.74
N LEU A 7 -34.66 10.61 -39.33
CA LEU A 7 -35.06 11.93 -39.84
C LEU A 7 -34.93 11.97 -41.37
N PRO A 8 -35.74 12.77 -42.10
CA PRO A 8 -35.60 12.94 -43.54
C PRO A 8 -34.17 13.38 -43.91
N ASP A 9 -33.63 12.88 -45.02
CA ASP A 9 -32.22 13.11 -45.43
C ASP A 9 -31.81 14.58 -45.43
N ALA A 10 -32.70 15.49 -45.83
CA ALA A 10 -32.44 16.92 -45.82
C ALA A 10 -32.19 17.47 -44.40
N VAL A 11 -32.87 16.91 -43.39
CA VAL A 11 -32.67 17.26 -41.98
C VAL A 11 -31.39 16.63 -41.45
N GLN A 12 -31.06 15.41 -41.86
CA GLN A 12 -29.79 14.78 -41.48
C GLN A 12 -28.59 15.55 -42.04
N THR A 13 -28.66 16.00 -43.30
CA THR A 13 -27.62 16.80 -43.95
C THR A 13 -27.48 18.16 -43.27
N ALA A 14 -28.58 18.86 -42.99
CA ALA A 14 -28.53 20.14 -42.27
C ALA A 14 -27.97 20.00 -40.84
N VAL A 15 -28.33 18.92 -40.12
CA VAL A 15 -27.77 18.63 -38.80
C VAL A 15 -26.27 18.31 -38.90
N SER A 16 -25.85 17.52 -39.89
CA SER A 16 -24.44 17.25 -40.18
C SER A 16 -23.66 18.52 -40.49
N GLU A 17 -24.20 19.41 -41.33
CA GLU A 17 -23.57 20.69 -41.67
C GLU A 17 -23.48 21.62 -40.46
N VAL A 18 -24.52 21.71 -39.63
CA VAL A 18 -24.49 22.51 -38.38
C VAL A 18 -23.51 21.93 -37.36
N LEU A 19 -23.42 20.60 -37.24
CA LEU A 19 -22.40 19.92 -36.43
C LEU A 19 -20.98 20.13 -37.00
N GLN A 20 -20.86 20.30 -38.32
CA GLN A 20 -19.60 20.64 -38.98
C GLN A 20 -19.19 22.11 -38.80
N VAL A 21 -20.16 23.03 -38.68
CA VAL A 21 -19.90 24.45 -38.38
C VAL A 21 -19.29 24.64 -36.98
N GLY A 22 -19.61 23.75 -36.02
CA GLY A 22 -18.99 23.71 -34.69
C GLY A 22 -17.66 22.96 -34.60
N SER A 23 -17.28 22.20 -35.62
CA SER A 23 -16.06 21.39 -35.66
C SER A 23 -15.03 21.95 -36.65
N LYS A 24 -14.85 23.28 -36.64
CA LYS A 24 -13.61 23.88 -37.15
C LYS A 24 -12.45 23.19 -36.45
N VAL A 25 -11.63 22.49 -37.23
CA VAL A 25 -10.36 21.87 -36.84
C VAL A 25 -9.68 22.81 -35.85
N GLN A 26 -9.75 22.47 -34.57
CA GLN A 26 -9.03 23.19 -33.53
C GLN A 26 -7.55 23.19 -33.98
N PRO A 27 -6.89 24.35 -34.11
CA PRO A 27 -5.53 24.43 -34.61
C PRO A 27 -4.56 23.90 -33.55
N PHE A 28 -4.56 22.59 -33.36
CA PHE A 28 -3.57 21.88 -32.58
C PHE A 28 -2.31 21.75 -33.42
N SER A 29 -1.18 22.20 -32.87
CA SER A 29 0.13 21.90 -33.43
C SER A 29 0.34 20.39 -33.51
N LYS A 30 1.27 19.96 -34.37
CA LYS A 30 1.70 18.56 -34.45
C LYS A 30 2.08 18.02 -33.06
N GLU A 31 2.83 18.82 -32.29
CA GLU A 31 3.22 18.50 -30.91
C GLU A 31 2.01 18.25 -30.00
N SER A 32 0.99 19.11 -30.05
CA SER A 32 -0.23 18.92 -29.24
C SER A 32 -0.99 17.65 -29.61
N ARG A 33 -0.95 17.22 -30.87
CA ARG A 33 -1.57 15.97 -31.34
C ARG A 33 -0.78 14.73 -30.93
N GLU A 34 0.53 14.86 -30.78
CA GLU A 34 1.43 13.76 -30.41
C GLU A 34 1.60 13.61 -28.89
N LYS A 35 1.25 14.65 -28.11
CA LYS A 35 1.27 14.59 -26.64
C LYS A 35 0.35 13.47 -26.14
N ALA A 36 0.88 12.72 -25.19
CA ALA A 36 0.18 11.67 -24.49
C ALA A 36 0.35 11.85 -22.98
N PRO A 37 -0.60 11.34 -22.17
CA PRO A 37 -0.42 11.32 -20.73
C PRO A 37 0.79 10.47 -20.36
N ARG A 38 1.50 10.84 -19.29
CA ARG A 38 2.68 10.10 -18.79
C ARG A 38 2.39 8.62 -18.49
N ILE A 39 1.14 8.31 -18.16
CA ILE A 39 0.64 6.97 -17.84
C ILE A 39 0.29 6.15 -19.09
N ARG A 40 0.47 6.69 -20.30
CA ARG A 40 0.23 5.94 -21.55
C ARG A 40 1.12 4.69 -21.59
N ASP A 41 0.50 3.58 -21.97
CA ASP A 41 1.09 2.24 -22.04
C ASP A 41 1.59 1.69 -20.68
N ALA A 42 1.21 2.31 -19.56
CA ALA A 42 1.50 1.79 -18.23
C ALA A 42 0.47 0.73 -17.82
N LYS A 43 0.92 -0.30 -17.11
CA LYS A 43 0.03 -1.24 -16.44
C LYS A 43 -0.57 -0.55 -15.22
N MET A 44 -1.89 -0.44 -15.16
CA MET A 44 -2.61 0.05 -13.99
C MET A 44 -2.95 -1.12 -13.05
N VAL A 45 -2.76 -0.91 -11.75
CA VAL A 45 -3.12 -1.85 -10.68
C VAL A 45 -3.85 -1.09 -9.58
N HIS A 46 -4.94 -1.65 -9.06
CA HIS A 46 -5.68 -1.04 -7.96
C HIS A 46 -4.98 -1.26 -6.61
N SER A 47 -5.10 -0.28 -5.73
CA SER A 47 -4.64 -0.35 -4.34
C SER A 47 -5.54 0.49 -3.43
N VAL A 48 -5.24 0.50 -2.14
CA VAL A 48 -5.95 1.30 -1.12
C VAL A 48 -4.95 2.23 -0.43
N CYS A 49 -5.41 3.44 -0.14
CA CYS A 49 -4.63 4.46 0.56
C CYS A 49 -4.16 3.96 1.95
N PRO A 50 -2.85 3.97 2.25
CA PRO A 50 -2.29 3.36 3.47
C PRO A 50 -2.31 4.28 4.70
N TYR A 51 -3.11 5.35 4.67
CA TYR A 51 -3.09 6.39 5.71
C TYR A 51 -4.22 6.21 6.73
N CYS A 52 -5.34 6.92 6.56
CA CYS A 52 -6.45 6.85 7.50
C CYS A 52 -7.43 5.74 7.14
N ALA A 53 -8.35 5.43 8.07
CA ALA A 53 -9.35 4.37 7.92
C ALA A 53 -10.49 4.68 6.92
N VAL A 54 -10.40 5.75 6.12
CA VAL A 54 -11.39 6.03 5.06
C VAL A 54 -11.32 4.98 3.95
N GLY A 55 -10.11 4.49 3.63
CA GLY A 55 -9.95 3.44 2.61
C GLY A 55 -10.11 3.96 1.17
N CYS A 56 -9.63 5.17 0.87
CA CYS A 56 -9.66 5.71 -0.51
C CYS A 56 -9.00 4.74 -1.50
N GLY A 57 -9.69 4.42 -2.60
CA GLY A 57 -9.16 3.62 -3.69
C GLY A 57 -8.12 4.38 -4.51
N LEU A 58 -7.07 3.68 -4.95
CA LEU A 58 -5.95 4.19 -5.71
C LEU A 58 -5.76 3.41 -7.02
N ASN A 59 -5.30 4.12 -8.04
CA ASN A 59 -4.75 3.55 -9.27
C ASN A 59 -3.24 3.75 -9.27
N VAL A 60 -2.48 2.65 -9.30
CA VAL A 60 -1.03 2.62 -9.34
C VAL A 60 -0.59 2.28 -10.77
N TYR A 61 0.19 3.15 -11.39
CA TYR A 61 0.68 2.96 -12.76
C TYR A 61 2.13 2.50 -12.75
N VAL A 62 2.38 1.37 -13.42
CA VAL A 62 3.68 0.70 -13.48
C VAL A 62 4.15 0.58 -14.93
N LYS A 63 5.40 0.96 -15.17
CA LYS A 63 6.08 0.80 -16.47
C LYS A 63 7.51 0.32 -16.23
N ASP A 64 7.95 -0.67 -16.99
CA ASP A 64 9.29 -1.27 -16.88
C ASP A 64 9.64 -1.70 -15.44
N GLY A 65 8.66 -2.26 -14.73
CA GLY A 65 8.79 -2.71 -13.33
C GLY A 65 8.87 -1.59 -12.28
N LYS A 66 8.70 -0.32 -12.67
CA LYS A 66 8.76 0.83 -11.78
C LYS A 66 7.41 1.52 -11.70
N VAL A 67 7.04 1.95 -10.50
CA VAL A 67 5.89 2.85 -10.32
C VAL A 67 6.26 4.20 -10.93
N ILE A 68 5.41 4.71 -11.82
CA ILE A 68 5.59 6.01 -12.48
C ILE A 68 4.53 7.04 -12.04
N ASP A 69 3.43 6.57 -11.47
CA ASP A 69 2.36 7.41 -10.94
C ASP A 69 1.44 6.67 -9.97
N ILE A 70 0.80 7.41 -9.07
CA ILE A 70 -0.28 6.95 -8.19
C ILE A 70 -1.32 8.07 -8.09
N GLU A 71 -2.57 7.77 -8.42
CA GLU A 71 -3.69 8.71 -8.30
C GLU A 71 -4.93 8.05 -7.70
N GLY A 72 -6.00 8.84 -7.47
CA GLY A 72 -7.23 8.32 -6.91
C GLY A 72 -8.02 7.51 -7.95
N ASN A 73 -8.60 6.38 -7.53
CA ASN A 73 -9.46 5.59 -8.40
C ASN A 73 -10.84 6.27 -8.59
N PRO A 74 -11.22 6.72 -9.81
CA PRO A 74 -12.53 7.33 -10.06
C PRO A 74 -13.70 6.37 -9.84
N ASP A 75 -13.49 5.06 -10.00
CA ASP A 75 -14.52 4.02 -9.84
C ASP A 75 -14.75 3.65 -8.37
N SER A 76 -13.91 4.14 -7.46
CA SER A 76 -14.08 3.89 -6.03
C SER A 76 -15.37 4.53 -5.52
N PRO A 77 -16.26 3.77 -4.85
CA PRO A 77 -17.51 4.32 -4.29
C PRO A 77 -17.26 5.22 -3.07
N ILE A 78 -16.04 5.23 -2.53
CA ILE A 78 -15.69 5.99 -1.33
C ILE A 78 -15.20 7.39 -1.69
N ASN A 79 -14.28 7.48 -2.64
CA ASN A 79 -13.58 8.73 -2.94
C ASN A 79 -13.79 9.26 -4.36
N HIS A 80 -14.33 8.48 -5.30
CA HIS A 80 -14.59 8.91 -6.69
C HIS A 80 -13.39 9.65 -7.33
N GLY A 81 -12.17 9.14 -7.11
CA GLY A 81 -10.93 9.72 -7.63
C GLY A 81 -10.32 10.85 -6.79
N THR A 82 -11.02 11.36 -5.78
CA THR A 82 -10.51 12.43 -4.91
C THR A 82 -9.50 11.90 -3.89
N LEU A 83 -8.49 12.71 -3.57
CA LEU A 83 -7.48 12.39 -2.54
C LEU A 83 -7.15 13.63 -1.71
N CYS A 84 -6.97 13.43 -0.40
CA CYS A 84 -6.37 14.45 0.47
C CYS A 84 -4.85 14.56 0.22
N PRO A 85 -4.16 15.58 0.77
CA PRO A 85 -2.72 15.79 0.53
C PRO A 85 -1.84 14.59 0.86
N LYS A 86 -2.24 13.75 1.84
CA LYS A 86 -1.51 12.53 2.18
C LYS A 86 -1.62 11.49 1.06
N GLY A 87 -2.84 11.21 0.61
CA GLY A 87 -3.10 10.22 -0.44
C GLY A 87 -2.53 10.64 -1.79
N SER A 88 -2.60 11.93 -2.16
CA SER A 88 -2.00 12.41 -3.41
C SER A 88 -0.47 12.39 -3.38
N ALA A 89 0.14 12.40 -2.18
CA ALA A 89 1.58 12.28 -2.00
C ALA A 89 2.09 10.82 -1.90
N THR A 90 1.23 9.80 -2.03
CA THR A 90 1.64 8.39 -1.88
C THR A 90 2.76 8.00 -2.87
N PHE A 91 2.75 8.51 -4.10
CA PHE A 91 3.84 8.28 -5.06
C PHE A 91 5.21 8.74 -4.51
N GLN A 92 5.27 9.94 -3.92
CA GLN A 92 6.50 10.50 -3.34
C GLN A 92 6.97 9.70 -2.12
N TYR A 93 6.03 9.13 -1.35
CA TYR A 93 6.36 8.27 -0.21
C TYR A 93 6.93 6.92 -0.66
N THR A 94 6.30 6.29 -1.66
CA THR A 94 6.72 4.97 -2.17
C THR A 94 8.02 5.02 -2.96
N VAL A 95 8.18 6.02 -3.84
CA VAL A 95 9.37 6.20 -4.68
C VAL A 95 10.26 7.29 -4.07
N ASN A 96 10.89 6.96 -2.94
CA ASN A 96 11.68 7.89 -2.15
C ASN A 96 13.15 7.46 -2.05
N PRO A 97 14.13 8.32 -2.37
CA PRO A 97 15.56 7.99 -2.25
C PRO A 97 16.02 7.78 -0.80
N SER A 98 15.28 8.29 0.19
CA SER A 98 15.57 8.11 1.62
C SER A 98 15.11 6.76 2.16
N ARG A 99 14.45 5.92 1.35
CA ARG A 99 14.02 4.58 1.78
C ARG A 99 15.24 3.71 2.07
N LEU A 100 15.30 3.15 3.27
CA LEU A 100 16.33 2.17 3.62
C LEU A 100 16.12 0.88 2.82
N THR A 101 17.18 0.46 2.12
CA THR A 101 17.20 -0.74 1.27
C THR A 101 18.13 -1.83 1.80
N HIS A 102 18.78 -1.58 2.94
CA HIS A 102 19.73 -2.48 3.58
C HIS A 102 19.40 -2.64 5.05
N VAL A 103 19.77 -3.80 5.62
CA VAL A 103 19.66 -4.00 7.06
C VAL A 103 20.74 -3.19 7.75
N LEU A 104 20.35 -2.46 8.80
CA LEU A 104 21.24 -1.73 9.67
C LEU A 104 21.26 -2.40 11.05
N TYR A 105 22.45 -2.76 11.52
CA TYR A 105 22.70 -3.32 12.83
C TYR A 105 23.45 -2.31 13.70
N ARG A 106 23.08 -2.22 14.98
CA ARG A 106 23.79 -1.42 15.97
C ARG A 106 24.21 -2.32 17.11
N ALA A 107 25.51 -2.48 17.31
CA ALA A 107 26.06 -3.28 18.39
C ALA A 107 25.78 -2.65 19.77
N PRO A 108 25.74 -3.45 20.85
CA PRO A 108 25.67 -2.92 22.20
C PRO A 108 26.75 -1.86 22.44
N TYR A 109 26.36 -0.72 23.01
CA TYR A 109 27.22 0.42 23.30
C TYR A 109 27.85 1.14 22.08
N SER A 110 27.50 0.76 20.85
CA SER A 110 27.92 1.48 19.64
C SER A 110 27.09 2.76 19.43
N ASP A 111 27.68 3.76 18.79
CA ASP A 111 27.06 5.02 18.36
C ASP A 111 26.78 5.08 16.83
N HIS A 112 27.14 4.03 16.09
CA HIS A 112 27.01 3.98 14.63
C HIS A 112 26.27 2.73 14.14
N TRP A 113 25.79 2.80 12.89
CA TRP A 113 25.12 1.70 12.19
C TRP A 113 26.09 0.94 11.30
N GLU A 114 25.94 -0.38 11.27
CA GLU A 114 26.66 -1.29 10.39
C GLU A 114 25.70 -1.95 9.40
N VAL A 115 26.07 -1.98 8.12
CA VAL A 115 25.28 -2.71 7.11
C VAL A 115 25.52 -4.21 7.25
N ARG A 116 24.43 -4.98 7.30
CA ARG A 116 24.46 -6.45 7.38
C ARG A 116 23.55 -7.07 6.32
N SER A 117 23.77 -8.35 6.02
CA SER A 117 22.87 -9.10 5.13
C SER A 117 21.55 -9.42 5.83
N LEU A 118 20.49 -9.61 5.03
CA LEU A 118 19.19 -10.01 5.55
C LEU A 118 19.27 -11.37 6.26
N ASP A 119 19.93 -12.36 5.66
CA ASP A 119 20.07 -13.70 6.25
C ASP A 119 20.76 -13.68 7.62
N TRP A 120 21.82 -12.88 7.74
CA TRP A 120 22.49 -12.71 9.04
C TRP A 120 21.53 -12.09 10.06
N ALA A 121 20.77 -11.07 9.67
CA ALA A 121 19.84 -10.41 10.59
C ALA A 121 18.72 -11.35 11.04
N MET A 122 18.15 -12.13 10.12
CA MET A 122 17.11 -13.11 10.41
C MET A 122 17.61 -14.19 11.37
N GLU A 123 18.81 -14.73 11.13
CA GLU A 123 19.43 -15.71 12.01
C GLU A 123 19.69 -15.13 13.41
N GLN A 124 20.24 -13.92 13.51
CA GLN A 124 20.51 -13.27 14.79
C GLN A 124 19.24 -12.98 15.58
N ILE A 125 18.17 -12.53 14.92
CA ILE A 125 16.88 -12.29 15.57
C ILE A 125 16.30 -13.62 16.06
N ALA A 126 16.30 -14.66 15.23
CA ALA A 126 15.79 -15.98 15.60
C ALA A 126 16.54 -16.57 16.81
N GLN A 127 17.87 -16.52 16.81
CA GLN A 127 18.69 -16.99 17.92
C GLN A 127 18.37 -16.25 19.23
N ARG A 128 18.22 -14.92 19.18
CA ARG A 128 17.90 -14.11 20.36
C ARG A 128 16.49 -14.39 20.89
N VAL A 129 15.50 -14.45 20.00
CA VAL A 129 14.11 -14.78 20.36
C VAL A 129 14.05 -16.17 20.99
N LYS A 130 14.70 -17.17 20.38
CA LYS A 130 14.76 -18.53 20.91
C LYS A 130 15.41 -18.55 22.29
N LYS A 131 16.61 -17.98 22.43
CA LYS A 131 17.34 -17.94 23.69
C LYS A 131 16.50 -17.31 24.80
N THR A 132 15.99 -16.10 24.57
CA THR A 132 15.18 -15.38 25.55
C THR A 132 13.92 -16.15 25.91
N ARG A 133 13.23 -16.73 24.91
CA ARG A 133 12.05 -17.56 25.17
C ARG A 133 12.40 -18.74 26.05
N ASP A 134 13.41 -19.54 25.70
CA ASP A 134 13.79 -20.75 26.43
C ASP A 134 14.21 -20.43 27.88
N GLU A 135 14.91 -19.31 28.10
CA GLU A 135 15.33 -18.86 29.43
C GLU A 135 14.19 -18.32 30.30
N THR A 136 13.05 -17.95 29.71
CA THR A 136 11.97 -17.20 30.42
C THR A 136 10.58 -17.80 30.25
N PHE A 137 10.48 -18.99 29.64
CA PHE A 137 9.22 -19.66 29.42
C PHE A 137 8.66 -20.24 30.72
N VAL A 138 7.39 -19.98 30.99
CA VAL A 138 6.66 -20.46 32.15
C VAL A 138 5.56 -21.39 31.66
N THR A 139 5.65 -22.67 32.05
CA THR A 139 4.59 -23.64 31.77
C THR A 139 3.47 -23.55 32.79
N HIS A 140 3.81 -23.43 34.08
CA HIS A 140 2.87 -23.34 35.18
C HIS A 140 3.22 -22.19 36.15
N LEU A 141 2.19 -21.55 36.70
CA LEU A 141 2.32 -20.58 37.78
C LEU A 141 2.55 -21.26 39.15
N PRO A 142 2.99 -20.52 40.19
CA PRO A 142 3.16 -21.08 41.54
C PRO A 142 1.89 -21.69 42.15
N ASP A 143 0.70 -21.29 41.67
CA ASP A 143 -0.58 -21.83 42.08
C ASP A 143 -1.03 -23.07 41.28
N GLY A 144 -0.17 -23.58 40.39
CA GLY A 144 -0.40 -24.79 39.60
C GLY A 144 -1.19 -24.59 38.31
N ARG A 145 -1.62 -23.36 37.97
CA ARG A 145 -2.30 -23.10 36.68
C ARG A 145 -1.32 -23.18 35.51
N GLU A 146 -1.70 -23.91 34.47
CA GLU A 146 -0.97 -23.96 33.20
C GLU A 146 -1.17 -22.65 32.42
N VAL A 147 -0.08 -22.07 31.92
CA VAL A 147 -0.09 -20.77 31.21
C VAL A 147 0.70 -20.75 29.90
N ASN A 148 1.76 -21.57 29.78
CA ASN A 148 2.58 -21.72 28.57
C ASN A 148 2.94 -20.38 27.89
N HIS A 149 3.55 -19.46 28.64
CA HIS A 149 3.88 -18.13 28.15
C HIS A 149 5.33 -17.70 28.42
N THR A 150 5.73 -16.59 27.80
CA THR A 150 6.87 -15.77 28.25
C THR A 150 6.41 -14.31 28.43
N LEU A 151 6.88 -13.68 29.50
CA LEU A 151 6.67 -12.26 29.79
C LEU A 151 7.88 -11.38 29.42
N ALA A 152 8.98 -12.00 28.96
CA ALA A 152 10.25 -11.30 28.71
C ALA A 152 10.34 -10.65 27.32
N ILE A 153 9.37 -10.93 26.44
CA ILE A 153 9.30 -10.40 25.09
C ILE A 153 7.97 -9.66 24.95
N ALA A 154 8.01 -8.48 24.33
CA ALA A 154 6.83 -7.72 23.99
C ALA A 154 6.86 -7.30 22.51
N SER A 155 5.70 -7.13 21.91
CA SER A 155 5.54 -6.67 20.54
C SER A 155 4.63 -5.45 20.48
N LEU A 156 5.09 -4.42 19.80
CA LEU A 156 4.33 -3.23 19.41
C LEU A 156 4.33 -3.16 17.88
N GLY A 157 3.17 -3.28 17.26
CA GLY A 157 3.03 -3.25 15.80
C GLY A 157 1.60 -2.87 15.44
N GLY A 158 1.15 -3.13 14.21
CA GLY A 158 -0.29 -3.22 13.99
C GLY A 158 -0.84 -2.55 12.75
N ALA A 159 -1.64 -1.50 12.95
CA ALA A 159 -2.72 -1.06 12.06
C ALA A 159 -2.31 -0.60 10.66
N THR A 160 -1.01 -0.47 10.39
CA THR A 160 -0.46 -0.12 9.06
C THR A 160 -0.12 -1.34 8.21
N LEU A 161 -0.15 -2.54 8.79
CA LEU A 161 0.10 -3.81 8.11
C LEU A 161 -1.21 -4.39 7.58
N ASP A 162 -1.09 -5.31 6.64
CA ASP A 162 -2.25 -6.01 6.09
C ASP A 162 -2.91 -6.89 7.17
N VAL A 163 -4.18 -7.24 6.96
CA VAL A 163 -4.95 -8.03 7.93
C VAL A 163 -4.33 -9.43 8.07
N GLU A 164 -3.89 -10.00 6.96
CA GLU A 164 -3.23 -11.30 6.88
C GLU A 164 -1.90 -11.30 7.63
N GLU A 165 -1.11 -10.23 7.49
CA GLU A 165 0.15 -10.05 8.21
C GLU A 165 -0.09 -9.92 9.72
N ASN A 166 -1.06 -9.10 10.12
CA ASN A 166 -1.45 -8.96 11.53
C ASN A 166 -1.92 -10.31 12.12
N TYR A 167 -2.68 -11.08 11.35
CA TYR A 167 -3.11 -12.43 11.75
C TYR A 167 -1.91 -13.36 11.94
N LEU A 168 -0.98 -13.39 10.97
CA LEU A 168 0.24 -14.21 11.05
C LEU A 168 1.12 -13.80 12.24
N MET A 169 1.29 -12.50 12.48
CA MET A 169 2.02 -12.00 13.64
C MET A 169 1.39 -12.47 14.94
N LYS A 170 0.06 -12.33 15.10
CA LYS A 170 -0.62 -12.78 16.31
C LYS A 170 -0.49 -14.29 16.52
N LYS A 171 -0.63 -15.08 15.44
CA LYS A 171 -0.49 -16.53 15.48
C LYS A 171 0.93 -16.96 15.85
N LEU A 172 1.95 -16.35 15.25
CA LEU A 172 3.35 -16.64 15.56
C LEU A 172 3.70 -16.26 17.00
N LEU A 173 3.45 -15.01 17.38
CA LEU A 173 3.91 -14.45 18.65
C LEU A 173 3.17 -15.08 19.84
N THR A 174 1.83 -15.11 19.82
CA THR A 174 1.07 -15.69 20.93
C THR A 174 0.92 -17.19 20.81
N GLY A 175 0.45 -17.68 19.66
CA GLY A 175 0.17 -19.11 19.47
C GLY A 175 1.43 -19.97 19.37
N GLY A 176 2.46 -19.49 18.67
CA GLY A 176 3.71 -20.24 18.48
C GLY A 176 4.73 -20.03 19.60
N LEU A 177 4.94 -18.78 20.01
CA LEU A 177 6.02 -18.42 20.94
C LEU A 177 5.56 -18.23 22.39
N GLY A 178 4.25 -18.16 22.66
CA GLY A 178 3.71 -17.92 24.01
C GLY A 178 3.89 -16.47 24.49
N ILE A 179 4.10 -15.52 23.58
CA ILE A 179 4.23 -14.11 23.91
C ILE A 179 2.83 -13.52 24.15
N VAL A 180 2.60 -13.00 25.34
CA VAL A 180 1.30 -12.42 25.75
C VAL A 180 1.27 -10.90 25.69
N SER A 181 2.42 -10.25 25.82
CA SER A 181 2.55 -8.78 25.75
C SER A 181 2.55 -8.29 24.30
N ILE A 182 1.37 -8.24 23.69
CA ILE A 182 1.19 -7.77 22.30
C ILE A 182 0.18 -6.64 22.28
N GLU A 183 0.62 -5.46 21.85
CA GLU A 183 -0.18 -4.23 21.83
C GLU A 183 -0.02 -3.50 20.48
N ASN A 184 -0.96 -2.62 20.16
CA ASN A 184 -0.95 -1.83 18.92
C ASN A 184 -1.62 -0.45 19.09
N GLN A 185 -1.73 0.28 17.98
CA GLN A 185 -2.34 1.62 17.95
C GLN A 185 -3.79 1.64 18.44
N ALA A 186 -4.54 0.55 18.31
CA ALA A 186 -5.97 0.51 18.68
C ALA A 186 -6.21 0.52 20.20
N ARG A 187 -5.16 0.39 21.02
CA ARG A 187 -5.26 0.53 22.47
C ARG A 187 -5.52 1.97 22.91
N ILE A 188 -5.03 2.94 22.15
CA ILE A 188 -5.10 4.38 22.42
C ILE A 188 -6.29 4.97 21.66
#